data_AF-A0A2V8UY14-F1
#
_entry.id   AF-A0A2V8UY14-F1
#
_cell.length_a   1.000
_cell.length_b   1.000
_cell.length_c   1.000
_cell.angle_alpha   90.00
_cell.angle_beta   90.00
_cell.angle_gamma   90.00
#
_symmetry.space_group_name_H-M   'P 1'
#
loop_
_entity.id
_entity.type
_entity.pdbx_description
1 polymer ?
#
loop_
_entity_poly.entity_id
_entity_poly.type
_entity_poly.pdbx_seq_one_letter_code
_entity_poly.pdbx_strand_id
1 'polypeptide(L)'
;MYFELLQLRLIANVHQRVQRGELTERGLARGIGISQPHLHNMLKGVRVLSPPMADLLLRHLHMSVLDLLDSDELAARHPDDRAW
;
A
#
# COMPACT_ATOMS: atom_id res chain seq x y z
N MET A 1 -7.12 13.64 5.18
CA MET A 1 -6.45 12.34 4.93
C MET A 1 -5.50 12.03 6.09
N TYR A 2 -5.55 10.81 6.64
CA TYR A 2 -4.68 10.38 7.75
C TYR A 2 -3.76 9.22 7.31
N PHE A 3 -2.58 9.10 7.91
CA PHE A 3 -1.60 8.07 7.56
C PHE A 3 -2.13 6.65 7.71
N GLU A 4 -2.93 6.38 8.74
CA GLU A 4 -3.54 5.06 8.98
C GLU A 4 -4.46 4.65 7.83
N LEU A 5 -5.19 5.61 7.23
CA LEU A 5 -6.06 5.33 6.09
C LEU A 5 -5.24 4.87 4.87
N LEU A 6 -4.10 5.51 4.60
CA LEU A 6 -3.20 5.12 3.52
C LEU A 6 -2.62 3.72 3.75
N GLN A 7 -2.25 3.38 4.99
CA GLN A 7 -1.78 2.04 5.34
C GLN A 7 -2.86 0.98 5.11
N LEU A 8 -4.11 1.26 5.52
CA LEU A 8 -5.24 0.37 5.27
C LEU A 8 -5.49 0.16 3.77
N ARG A 9 -5.44 1.22 2.98
CA ARG A 9 -5.60 1.14 1.52
C ARG A 9 -4.47 0.36 0.85
N LEU A 10 -3.23 0.50 1.34
CA LEU A 10 -2.10 -0.29 0.85
C LEU A 10 -2.28 -1.78 1.17
N ILE A 11 -2.72 -2.14 2.39
CA ILE A 11 -3.03 -3.53 2.75
C ILE A 11 -4.15 -4.08 1.86
N ALA A 12 -5.22 -3.31 1.64
CA ALA A 12 -6.32 -3.70 0.79
C ALA A 12 -5.87 -3.92 -0.67
N ASN A 13 -5.00 -3.04 -1.20
CA ASN A 13 -4.43 -3.19 -2.53
C ASN A 13 -3.64 -4.49 -2.66
N VAL A 14 -2.77 -4.81 -1.70
CA VAL A 14 -2.01 -6.07 -1.69
C VAL A 14 -2.96 -7.28 -1.65
N HIS A 15 -3.98 -7.25 -0.80
CA HIS A 15 -4.99 -8.32 -0.72
C HIS A 15 -5.69 -8.55 -2.06
N GLN A 16 -6.11 -7.48 -2.73
CA GLN A 16 -6.78 -7.59 -4.03
C GLN A 16 -5.87 -8.23 -5.09
N ARG A 17 -4.58 -7.84 -5.14
CA ARG A 17 -3.61 -8.45 -6.06
C ARG A 17 -3.38 -9.94 -5.76
N VAL A 18 -3.33 -10.32 -4.47
CA VAL A 18 -3.25 -11.75 -4.06
C VAL A 18 -4.50 -12.51 -4.51
N GLN A 19 -5.69 -11.97 -4.25
CA GLN A 19 -6.96 -12.62 -4.60
C GLN A 19 -7.13 -12.82 -6.12
N ARG A 20 -6.61 -11.88 -6.92
CA ARG A 20 -6.61 -11.95 -8.38
C ARG A 20 -5.50 -12.84 -8.95
N GLY A 21 -4.58 -13.32 -8.12
CA GLY A 21 -3.44 -14.13 -8.55
C GLY A 21 -2.32 -13.35 -9.24
N GLU A 22 -2.35 -12.01 -9.18
CA GLU A 22 -1.32 -11.13 -9.76
C GLU A 22 0.02 -11.25 -9.02
N LEU A 23 -0.04 -11.60 -7.73
CA LEU A 23 1.12 -11.92 -6.91
C LEU A 23 0.77 -12.99 -5.88
N THR A 24 1.79 -13.58 -5.25
CA THR A 24 1.61 -14.48 -4.11
C THR A 24 2.21 -13.86 -2.86
N GLU A 25 1.65 -14.13 -1.67
CA GLU A 25 2.24 -13.69 -0.40
C GLU A 25 3.70 -14.14 -0.28
N ARG A 26 4.00 -15.39 -0.66
CA ARG A 26 5.38 -15.90 -0.62
C ARG A 26 6.32 -15.14 -1.55
N GLY A 27 5.88 -14.82 -2.76
CA GLY A 27 6.64 -14.04 -3.72
C GLY A 27 6.91 -12.63 -3.21
N LEU A 28 5.87 -11.97 -2.68
CA LEU A 28 5.96 -10.62 -2.11
C LEU A 28 6.89 -10.59 -0.90
N ALA A 29 6.75 -11.53 0.04
CA ALA A 29 7.61 -11.63 1.22
C ALA A 29 9.09 -11.77 0.84
N ARG A 30 9.40 -12.63 -0.14
CA ARG A 30 10.75 -12.78 -0.68
C ARG A 30 11.23 -11.49 -1.35
N GLY A 31 10.37 -10.84 -2.13
CA GLY A 31 10.68 -9.63 -2.87
C GLY A 31 11.02 -8.42 -2.00
N ILE A 32 10.41 -8.33 -0.81
CA ILE A 32 10.69 -7.25 0.16
C ILE A 32 11.62 -7.68 1.31
N GLY A 33 12.16 -8.91 1.27
CA GLY A 33 13.16 -9.38 2.23
C GLY A 33 12.63 -9.74 3.62
N ILE A 34 11.36 -10.16 3.74
CA ILE A 34 10.77 -10.60 5.01
C ILE A 34 10.31 -12.05 4.98
N SER A 35 9.99 -12.60 6.15
CA SER A 35 9.40 -13.93 6.25
C SER A 35 7.93 -13.92 5.78
N GLN A 36 7.50 -14.99 5.11
CA GLN A 36 6.10 -15.17 4.72
C GLN A 36 5.14 -15.08 5.93
N PRO A 37 5.42 -15.68 7.11
CA PRO A 37 4.55 -15.52 8.27
C PRO A 37 4.41 -14.06 8.74
N HIS A 38 5.46 -13.24 8.60
CA HIS A 38 5.37 -11.82 8.94
C HIS A 38 4.41 -11.09 8.01
N LEU A 39 4.54 -11.30 6.70
CA LEU A 39 3.62 -10.73 5.70
C LEU A 39 2.18 -11.23 5.91
N HIS A 40 1.99 -12.52 6.11
CA HIS A 40 0.67 -13.12 6.32
C HIS A 40 -0.06 -12.52 7.53
N ASN A 41 0.65 -12.37 8.65
CA ASN A 41 0.10 -11.77 9.86
C ASN A 41 -0.23 -10.29 9.67
N MET A 42 0.57 -9.56 8.90
CA MET A 42 0.31 -8.17 8.54
C MET A 42 -0.94 -8.05 7.66
N LEU A 43 -1.05 -8.89 6.61
CA LEU A 43 -2.22 -8.88 5.72
C LEU A 43 -3.50 -9.30 6.44
N LYS A 44 -3.45 -10.26 7.38
CA LYS A 44 -4.61 -10.61 8.21
C LYS A 44 -4.99 -9.56 9.27
N GLY A 45 -4.26 -8.44 9.36
CA GLY A 45 -4.51 -7.39 10.36
C GLY A 45 -4.11 -7.78 11.78
N VAL A 46 -3.39 -8.89 11.96
CA VAL A 46 -2.83 -9.30 13.26
C VAL A 46 -1.64 -8.42 13.63
N ARG A 47 -0.96 -7.82 12.64
CA ARG A 47 0.13 -6.85 12.84
C ARG A 47 -0.15 -5.56 12.07
N VAL A 48 0.15 -4.42 12.70
CA VAL A 48 0.09 -3.10 12.07
C VAL A 48 1.18 -2.98 11.00
N LEU A 49 0.83 -2.38 9.86
CA LEU A 49 1.80 -2.02 8.83
C LEU A 49 2.63 -0.81 9.31
N SER A 50 3.90 -1.03 9.63
CA SER A 50 4.78 0.06 10.02
C SER A 50 5.15 0.95 8.82
N PRO A 51 5.46 2.24 9.03
CA PRO A 51 5.87 3.12 7.93
C PRO A 51 7.05 2.58 7.09
N PRO A 52 8.15 2.05 7.67
CA PRO A 52 9.23 1.47 6.88
C PRO A 52 8.79 0.27 6.03
N MET A 53 7.84 -0.52 6.51
CA MET A 53 7.29 -1.64 5.75
C MET A 53 6.37 -1.16 4.62
N ALA A 54 5.62 -0.09 4.85
CA ALA A 54 4.82 0.55 3.81
C ALA A 54 5.72 1.05 2.66
N ASP A 55 6.87 1.65 2.97
CA ASP A 55 7.84 2.09 1.97
C ASP A 55 8.40 0.93 1.15
N LEU A 56 8.72 -0.21 1.79
CA LEU A 56 9.19 -1.41 1.09
C LEU A 56 8.12 -1.97 0.14
N LEU A 57 6.86 -2.03 0.59
CA LEU A 57 5.74 -2.48 -0.24
C LEU A 57 5.51 -1.54 -1.44
N LEU A 58 5.45 -0.23 -1.20
CA LEU A 58 5.27 0.76 -2.26
C LEU A 58 6.37 0.67 -3.33
N ARG A 59 7.64 0.62 -2.90
CA ARG A 59 8.78 0.46 -3.82
C ARG A 59 8.71 -0.83 -4.62
N HIS A 60 8.39 -1.95 -3.97
CA HIS A 60 8.33 -3.25 -4.63
C HIS A 60 7.15 -3.37 -5.62
N LEU A 61 6.02 -2.73 -5.31
CA LEU A 61 4.84 -2.71 -6.18
C LEU A 61 4.90 -1.62 -7.26
N HIS A 62 5.98 -0.83 -7.30
CA HIS A 62 6.11 0.35 -8.15
C HIS A 62 4.95 1.35 -7.98
N MET A 63 4.53 1.54 -6.73
CA MET A 63 3.45 2.45 -6.36
C MET A 63 4.02 3.64 -5.58
N SER A 64 3.39 4.79 -5.78
CA SER A 64 3.52 5.98 -4.94
C SER A 64 2.35 6.06 -3.94
N VAL A 65 2.44 6.97 -2.98
CA VAL A 65 1.32 7.27 -2.07
C VAL A 65 0.11 7.82 -2.83
N LEU A 66 0.31 8.45 -3.99
CA LEU A 66 -0.78 9.00 -4.80
C LEU A 66 -1.67 7.91 -5.41
N ASP A 67 -1.11 6.72 -5.66
CA ASP A 67 -1.85 5.56 -6.15
C ASP A 67 -2.79 4.95 -5.09
N LEU A 68 -2.73 5.45 -3.86
CA LEU A 68 -3.61 5.07 -2.75
C LEU A 68 -4.76 6.05 -2.53
N LEU A 69 -4.83 7.15 -3.30
CA LEU A 69 -5.91 8.14 -3.19
C LEU A 69 -7.11 7.72 -4.04
N ASP A 70 -8.31 8.09 -3.59
CA ASP A 70 -9.48 8.02 -4.47
C ASP A 70 -9.52 9.23 -5.42
N SER A 71 -10.46 9.19 -6.37
CA SER A 71 -10.58 10.22 -7.41
C SER A 71 -10.96 11.59 -6.86
N ASP A 72 -11.74 11.64 -5.78
CA ASP A 72 -12.18 12.89 -5.16
C ASP A 72 -11.02 13.54 -4.38
N GLU A 73 -10.23 12.75 -3.66
CA GLU A 73 -9.02 13.20 -2.96
C GLU A 73 -7.93 13.68 -3.92
N LEU A 74 -7.81 13.06 -5.09
CA LEU A 74 -6.90 13.51 -6.14
C LEU A 74 -7.39 14.81 -6.78
N ALA A 75 -8.69 14.93 -7.04
CA ALA A 75 -9.31 16.14 -7.60
C ALA A 75 -9.29 17.32 -6.63
N ALA A 76 -9.39 17.08 -5.32
CA ALA A 76 -9.27 18.10 -4.29
C ALA A 76 -7.89 18.79 -4.26
N ARG A 77 -6.85 18.18 -4.86
CA ARG A 77 -5.55 18.84 -5.10
C ARG A 77 -5.54 19.81 -6.28
N HIS A 78 -6.66 19.97 -7.00
CA HIS A 78 -6.74 20.80 -8.20
C HIS A 78 -7.91 21.81 -8.18
N PRO A 79 -7.83 22.89 -7.36
CA PRO A 79 -8.48 24.15 -7.74
C PRO A 79 -7.57 25.38 -7.92
N ASP A 80 -6.29 25.40 -7.50
CA ASP A 80 -5.58 26.70 -7.45
C ASP A 80 -4.03 26.70 -7.56
N ASP A 81 -3.41 25.76 -8.29
CA ASP A 81 -1.98 25.89 -8.68
C ASP A 81 -1.82 26.84 -9.91
N ARG A 82 -2.55 27.96 -9.91
CA ARG A 82 -2.35 29.12 -10.78
C ARG A 82 -2.41 30.42 -9.98
N ALA A 83 -1.47 30.57 -9.06
CA ALA A 83 -1.00 31.89 -8.67
C ALA A 83 0.52 31.83 -8.52
N TRP A 84 1.17 32.73 -9.24
CA TRP A 84 2.62 32.91 -9.34
C TRP A 84 3.24 33.33 -8.01
#